data_AF-A0A2D0H8T6-F1
#
_entry.id   AF-A0A2D0H8T6-F1
#
_cell.length_a   1.000
_cell.length_b   1.000
_cell.length_c   1.000
_cell.angle_alpha   90.00
_cell.angle_beta   90.00
_cell.angle_gamma   90.00
#
_symmetry.space_group_name_H-M   'P 1'
#
loop_
_entity.id
_entity.type
_entity.pdbx_description
1 polymer ?
#
loop_
_entity_poly.entity_id
_entity_poly.type
_entity_poly.pdbx_seq_one_letter_code
_entity_poly.pdbx_strand_id
1 'polypeptide(L)'
;MQEAYYCYSRWGALAKVNHLEKTYPQLLQPILQQQRINHNSLETVAFYGTLSSTNKNSTSISHILDFTSLLKAAQAISSSLELDTLITSLTRIILENSGAKKAVLLLPQNDTWQVQAITFIANDQIQTILEKQPLDNCQDIPVNIIHYVKNTKQTVFIDNCKTDILGVIGKYMMEHRPESVLCTPIINQGHLVGILYLENHLASGVFTSDRLSVINFLCTQAAISLENAQLYNHLQEREKFLSSIYEGVGCLVFVVDVRDNGRFEYTGWSKSCELGVGILASEVLGKTPQELHGDEGAVIYQNYLRCLQLGVPVTYEECLTFNDQKTWWLTTLSPLKDEMGKLSPNRDELLILAI
;
A
#
# COMPACT_ATOMS: atom_id res chain seq x y z
N MET A 1 -13.77 17.55 -44.14
CA MET A 1 -14.30 16.20 -43.87
C MET A 1 -14.17 15.82 -42.40
N GLN A 2 -12.96 15.91 -41.83
CA GLN A 2 -12.67 15.68 -40.42
C GLN A 2 -13.46 16.60 -39.47
N GLU A 3 -13.53 17.91 -39.75
CA GLU A 3 -14.34 18.86 -38.98
C GLU A 3 -15.85 18.59 -39.09
N ALA A 4 -16.34 18.19 -40.26
CA ALA A 4 -17.75 17.85 -40.46
C ALA A 4 -18.14 16.61 -39.65
N TYR A 5 -17.27 15.59 -39.60
CA TYR A 5 -17.44 14.41 -38.75
C TYR A 5 -17.48 14.81 -37.26
N TYR A 6 -16.56 15.67 -36.81
CA TYR A 6 -16.51 16.13 -35.42
C TYR A 6 -17.77 16.91 -35.03
N CYS A 7 -18.24 17.83 -35.89
CA CYS A 7 -19.47 18.59 -35.66
C CYS A 7 -20.70 17.67 -35.61
N TYR A 8 -20.85 16.70 -36.51
CA TYR A 8 -21.98 15.76 -36.46
C TYR A 8 -21.94 14.79 -35.27
N SER A 9 -20.75 14.36 -34.86
CA SER A 9 -20.54 13.54 -33.66
C SER A 9 -20.92 14.30 -32.39
N ARG A 10 -20.43 15.54 -32.24
CA ARG A 10 -20.74 16.42 -31.09
C ARG A 10 -22.22 16.81 -31.03
N TRP A 11 -22.90 16.84 -32.17
CA TRP A 11 -24.33 17.14 -32.27
C TRP A 11 -25.24 15.91 -32.17
N GLY A 12 -24.69 14.70 -32.00
CA GLY A 12 -25.46 13.47 -31.79
C GLY A 12 -26.16 12.91 -33.05
N ALA A 13 -25.79 13.37 -34.25
CA ALA A 13 -26.43 12.98 -35.51
C ALA A 13 -25.89 11.63 -36.04
N LEU A 14 -26.18 10.54 -35.32
CA LEU A 14 -25.61 9.19 -35.55
C LEU A 14 -25.79 8.66 -36.98
N ALA A 15 -26.91 8.94 -37.64
CA ALA A 15 -27.16 8.50 -39.02
C ALA A 15 -26.18 9.15 -40.03
N LYS A 16 -25.83 10.43 -39.84
CA LYS A 16 -24.85 11.13 -40.68
C LYS A 16 -23.42 10.70 -40.38
N VAL A 17 -23.12 10.42 -39.10
CA VAL A 17 -21.80 9.88 -38.69
C VAL A 17 -21.55 8.53 -39.36
N ASN A 18 -22.49 7.59 -39.25
CA ASN A 18 -22.40 6.27 -39.88
C ASN A 18 -22.33 6.33 -41.41
N HIS A 19 -23.01 7.30 -42.03
CA HIS A 19 -22.92 7.51 -43.47
C HIS A 19 -21.52 7.99 -43.89
N LEU A 20 -20.93 8.93 -43.14
CA LEU A 20 -19.59 9.43 -43.42
C LEU A 20 -18.50 8.37 -43.22
N GLU A 21 -18.64 7.51 -42.21
CA GLU A 21 -17.72 6.39 -41.96
C GLU A 21 -17.75 5.35 -43.08
N LYS A 22 -18.93 5.04 -43.62
CA LYS A 22 -19.08 4.09 -44.72
C LYS A 22 -18.61 4.65 -46.06
N THR A 23 -18.89 5.92 -46.33
CA THR A 23 -18.63 6.51 -47.65
C THR A 23 -17.19 6.99 -47.81
N TYR A 24 -16.51 7.40 -46.73
CA TYR A 24 -15.15 7.95 -46.81
C TYR A 24 -14.17 7.42 -45.75
N PRO A 25 -13.97 6.08 -45.65
CA PRO A 25 -13.15 5.46 -44.61
C PRO A 25 -11.67 5.87 -44.66
N GLN A 26 -11.14 6.17 -45.84
CA GLN A 26 -9.71 6.52 -46.02
C GLN A 26 -9.35 7.93 -45.50
N LEU A 27 -10.33 8.84 -45.43
CA LEU A 27 -10.12 10.22 -44.98
C LEU A 27 -10.34 10.39 -43.46
N LEU A 28 -10.99 9.42 -42.82
CA LEU A 28 -11.29 9.38 -41.39
C LEU A 28 -10.33 8.50 -40.58
N GLN A 29 -9.43 7.78 -41.27
CA GLN A 29 -8.40 6.90 -40.69
C GLN A 29 -7.57 7.57 -39.56
N PRO A 30 -7.14 8.84 -39.67
CA PRO A 30 -6.39 9.52 -38.62
C PRO A 30 -7.20 9.71 -37.33
N ILE A 31 -8.49 10.01 -37.44
CA ILE A 31 -9.38 10.26 -36.28
C ILE A 31 -9.75 8.96 -35.59
N LEU A 32 -10.06 7.91 -36.37
CA LEU A 32 -10.40 6.60 -35.83
C LEU A 32 -9.22 5.94 -35.10
N GLN A 33 -7.98 6.24 -35.51
CA GLN A 33 -6.77 5.83 -34.79
C GLN A 33 -6.49 6.72 -33.56
N GLN A 34 -6.71 8.03 -33.64
CA GLN A 34 -6.52 8.93 -32.49
C GLN A 34 -7.49 8.69 -31.35
N GLN A 35 -8.74 8.26 -31.61
CA GLN A 35 -9.71 8.01 -30.54
C GLN A 35 -9.41 6.80 -29.65
N ARG A 36 -8.46 5.92 -30.01
CA ARG A 36 -7.95 4.89 -29.08
C ARG A 36 -6.94 5.43 -28.07
N ILE A 37 -6.45 6.65 -28.26
CA ILE A 37 -5.52 7.33 -27.35
C ILE A 37 -6.29 8.48 -26.67
N ASN A 38 -7.33 8.14 -25.92
CA ASN A 38 -7.89 9.05 -24.92
C ASN A 38 -7.90 8.32 -23.58
N HIS A 39 -7.06 8.82 -22.68
CA HIS A 39 -7.01 8.44 -21.27
C HIS A 39 -8.39 8.66 -20.62
N ASN A 40 -9.09 7.58 -20.27
CA ASN A 40 -10.15 7.61 -19.27
C ASN A 40 -9.65 6.85 -18.04
N SER A 41 -9.24 7.61 -17.02
CA SER A 41 -8.73 7.13 -15.74
C SER A 41 -9.81 6.68 -14.75
N LEU A 42 -11.03 6.31 -15.21
CA LEU A 42 -12.18 6.01 -14.34
C LEU A 42 -13.13 4.92 -14.86
N GLU A 43 -12.70 4.00 -15.71
CA GLU A 43 -13.49 2.79 -15.96
C GLU A 43 -12.98 1.63 -15.09
N THR A 44 -13.68 1.41 -13.98
CA THR A 44 -13.78 0.10 -13.35
C THR A 44 -14.04 -0.93 -14.45
N VAL A 45 -13.04 -1.77 -14.75
CA VAL A 45 -13.10 -2.74 -15.85
C VAL A 45 -14.06 -3.87 -15.45
N ALA A 46 -15.36 -3.63 -15.59
CA ALA A 46 -16.37 -4.67 -15.73
C ALA A 46 -16.50 -5.00 -17.22
N PHE A 47 -15.53 -5.77 -17.76
CA PHE A 47 -15.63 -6.26 -19.13
C PHE A 47 -16.42 -7.58 -19.15
N TYR A 48 -17.74 -7.47 -19.26
CA TYR A 48 -18.58 -8.59 -19.68
C TYR A 48 -18.22 -8.93 -21.13
N GLY A 49 -17.51 -10.04 -21.32
CA GLY A 49 -17.15 -10.57 -22.63
C GLY A 49 -18.41 -10.82 -23.47
N THR A 50 -18.61 -10.04 -24.51
CA THR A 50 -19.55 -10.40 -25.57
C THR A 50 -18.86 -11.43 -26.46
N LEU A 51 -19.26 -12.70 -26.35
CA LEU A 51 -18.91 -13.73 -27.32
C LEU A 51 -19.41 -13.31 -28.70
N SER A 52 -18.50 -13.10 -29.64
CA SER A 52 -18.79 -13.15 -31.06
C SER A 52 -17.68 -13.90 -31.74
N SER A 53 -17.96 -15.18 -31.98
CA SER A 53 -17.13 -16.15 -32.68
C SER A 53 -16.89 -15.73 -34.13
N THR A 54 -15.63 -15.55 -34.51
CA THR A 54 -15.18 -15.86 -35.87
C THR A 54 -13.72 -16.34 -35.84
N ASN A 55 -13.56 -17.65 -36.06
CA ASN A 55 -12.36 -18.45 -36.36
C ASN A 55 -11.03 -17.70 -36.61
N LYS A 56 -10.10 -17.77 -35.64
CA LYS A 56 -8.63 -17.93 -35.82
C LYS A 56 -8.04 -18.64 -34.59
N ASN A 57 -7.88 -19.97 -34.69
CA ASN A 57 -7.72 -20.90 -33.56
C ASN A 57 -6.27 -21.14 -33.08
N SER A 58 -5.42 -20.11 -32.97
CA SER A 58 -4.11 -20.29 -32.32
C SER A 58 -3.66 -19.13 -31.44
N THR A 59 -3.95 -17.89 -31.84
CA THR A 59 -3.57 -16.71 -31.05
C THR A 59 -4.50 -16.45 -29.87
N SER A 60 -5.79 -16.77 -29.98
CA SER A 60 -6.76 -16.51 -28.91
C SER A 60 -6.49 -17.33 -27.63
N ILE A 61 -6.06 -18.59 -27.77
CA ILE A 61 -5.76 -19.47 -26.63
C ILE A 61 -4.45 -19.08 -25.95
N SER A 62 -3.41 -18.69 -26.70
CA SER A 62 -2.16 -18.19 -26.12
C SER A 62 -2.39 -16.89 -25.35
N HIS A 63 -3.17 -15.96 -25.91
CA HIS A 63 -3.52 -14.72 -25.21
C HIS A 63 -4.33 -14.96 -23.92
N ILE A 64 -5.20 -15.98 -23.87
CA ILE A 64 -5.94 -16.34 -22.65
C ILE A 64 -5.00 -16.95 -21.59
N LEU A 65 -4.05 -17.81 -21.99
CA LEU A 65 -3.07 -18.40 -21.07
C LEU A 65 -2.07 -17.36 -20.53
N ASP A 66 -1.61 -16.44 -21.38
CA ASP A 66 -0.78 -15.30 -20.97
C ASP A 66 -1.55 -14.40 -20.00
N PHE A 67 -2.83 -14.13 -20.27
CA PHE A 67 -3.65 -13.29 -19.41
C PHE A 67 -3.97 -13.93 -18.04
N THR A 68 -4.24 -15.23 -17.98
CA THR A 68 -4.42 -15.93 -16.69
C THR A 68 -3.14 -15.93 -15.86
N SER A 69 -1.97 -16.01 -16.50
CA SER A 69 -0.67 -15.88 -15.84
C SER A 69 -0.48 -14.46 -15.30
N LEU A 70 -0.87 -13.43 -16.07
CA LEU A 70 -0.86 -12.03 -15.63
C LEU A 70 -1.83 -11.75 -14.48
N LEU A 71 -3.02 -12.35 -14.49
CA LEU A 71 -3.98 -12.23 -13.37
C LEU A 71 -3.44 -12.89 -12.10
N LYS A 72 -2.84 -14.09 -12.21
CA LYS A 72 -2.18 -14.74 -11.07
C LYS A 72 -1.04 -13.90 -10.53
N ALA A 73 -0.25 -13.30 -11.41
CA ALA A 73 0.84 -12.41 -11.04
C ALA A 73 0.33 -11.16 -10.32
N ALA A 74 -0.69 -10.48 -10.85
CA ALA A 74 -1.35 -9.37 -10.18
C ALA A 74 -1.91 -9.77 -8.81
N GLN A 75 -2.57 -10.93 -8.71
CA GLN A 75 -3.13 -11.41 -7.46
C GLN A 75 -2.06 -11.76 -6.41
N ALA A 76 -0.91 -12.31 -6.82
CA ALA A 76 0.22 -12.56 -5.93
C ALA A 76 0.82 -11.25 -5.37
N ILE A 77 0.84 -10.20 -6.19
CA ILE A 77 1.22 -8.84 -5.77
C ILE A 77 0.15 -8.28 -4.81
N SER A 78 -1.14 -8.50 -5.05
CA SER A 78 -2.21 -8.00 -4.18
C SER A 78 -2.34 -8.74 -2.84
N SER A 79 -1.84 -9.98 -2.72
CA SER A 79 -1.98 -10.77 -1.49
C SER A 79 -0.88 -10.55 -0.45
N SER A 80 0.19 -9.83 -0.79
CA SER A 80 1.38 -9.70 0.08
C SER A 80 1.26 -8.46 0.96
N LEU A 81 1.21 -8.66 2.28
CA LEU A 81 1.18 -7.57 3.28
C LEU A 81 2.58 -7.09 3.68
N GLU A 82 3.59 -7.95 3.54
CA GLU A 82 4.97 -7.62 3.84
C GLU A 82 5.62 -6.93 2.63
N LEU A 83 6.19 -5.75 2.86
CA LEU A 83 6.71 -4.89 1.80
C LEU A 83 7.85 -5.54 1.01
N ASP A 84 8.80 -6.21 1.67
CA ASP A 84 9.98 -6.77 1.03
C ASP A 84 9.64 -7.98 0.13
N THR A 85 8.70 -8.83 0.55
CA THR A 85 8.20 -9.97 -0.25
C THR A 85 7.34 -9.50 -1.43
N LEU A 86 6.54 -8.46 -1.22
CA LEU A 86 5.78 -7.78 -2.26
C LEU A 86 6.70 -7.23 -3.36
N ILE A 87 7.73 -6.47 -2.98
CA ILE A 87 8.67 -5.83 -3.91
C ILE A 87 9.44 -6.89 -4.73
N THR A 88 9.88 -7.96 -4.06
CA THR A 88 10.58 -9.07 -4.73
C THR A 88 9.69 -9.74 -5.77
N SER A 89 8.45 -10.06 -5.38
CA SER A 89 7.48 -10.69 -6.28
C SER A 89 7.14 -9.77 -7.45
N LEU A 90 6.88 -8.49 -7.19
CA LEU A 90 6.56 -7.47 -8.18
C LEU A 90 7.67 -7.31 -9.22
N THR A 91 8.90 -7.04 -8.79
CA THR A 91 10.02 -6.79 -9.70
C THR A 91 10.37 -8.03 -10.52
N ARG A 92 10.26 -9.22 -9.94
CA ARG A 92 10.41 -10.49 -10.64
C ARG A 92 9.36 -10.66 -11.74
N ILE A 93 8.08 -10.50 -11.40
CA ILE A 93 6.98 -10.60 -12.37
C ILE A 93 7.16 -9.60 -13.52
N ILE A 94 7.54 -8.36 -13.20
CA ILE A 94 7.79 -7.33 -14.20
C ILE A 94 8.95 -7.75 -15.12
N LEU A 95 10.04 -8.29 -14.57
CA LEU A 95 11.19 -8.72 -15.36
C LEU A 95 10.83 -9.87 -16.32
N GLU A 96 10.05 -10.84 -15.85
CA GLU A 96 9.56 -11.99 -16.62
C GLU A 96 8.67 -11.55 -17.81
N ASN A 97 7.85 -10.50 -17.63
CA ASN A 97 6.85 -10.09 -18.63
C ASN A 97 7.27 -8.89 -19.50
N SER A 98 8.30 -8.13 -19.10
CA SER A 98 8.73 -6.92 -19.84
C SER A 98 9.77 -7.20 -20.91
N GLY A 99 10.59 -8.25 -20.75
CA GLY A 99 11.79 -8.46 -21.58
C GLY A 99 12.97 -7.60 -21.17
N ALA A 100 12.89 -6.90 -20.05
CA ALA A 100 14.05 -6.26 -19.44
C ALA A 100 15.01 -7.32 -18.88
N LYS A 101 16.29 -6.96 -18.76
CA LYS A 101 17.33 -7.77 -18.10
C LYS A 101 17.69 -7.24 -16.72
N LYS A 102 17.32 -6.00 -16.43
CA LYS A 102 17.42 -5.37 -15.13
C LYS A 102 16.17 -4.52 -14.88
N ALA A 103 15.66 -4.60 -13.66
CA ALA A 103 14.55 -3.82 -13.13
C ALA A 103 14.99 -3.19 -11.80
N VAL A 104 14.66 -1.92 -11.60
CA VAL A 104 14.93 -1.19 -10.37
C VAL A 104 13.65 -0.53 -9.91
N LEU A 105 13.32 -0.74 -8.64
CA LEU A 105 12.18 -0.11 -7.99
C LEU A 105 12.68 0.93 -6.99
N LEU A 106 12.15 2.15 -7.11
CA LEU A 106 12.39 3.23 -6.17
C LEU A 106 11.08 3.62 -5.48
N LEU A 107 11.13 3.80 -4.17
CA LEU A 107 10.00 4.27 -3.36
C LEU A 107 10.44 5.48 -2.52
N PRO A 108 9.51 6.41 -2.24
CA PRO A 108 9.75 7.48 -1.28
C PRO A 108 9.79 6.92 0.15
N GLN A 109 10.76 7.36 0.95
CA GLN A 109 10.88 7.04 2.37
C GLN A 109 11.41 8.27 3.12
N ASN A 110 10.64 8.77 4.10
CA ASN A 110 10.99 9.94 4.93
C ASN A 110 11.49 11.14 4.08
N ASP A 111 10.69 11.56 3.10
CA ASP A 111 10.99 12.64 2.13
C ASP A 111 12.17 12.42 1.17
N THR A 112 12.87 11.29 1.28
CA THR A 112 13.97 10.91 0.37
C THR A 112 13.54 9.80 -0.58
N TRP A 113 14.15 9.73 -1.77
CA TRP A 113 13.92 8.63 -2.70
C TRP A 113 14.98 7.56 -2.49
N GLN A 114 14.55 6.33 -2.27
CA GLN A 114 15.44 5.21 -2.04
C GLN A 114 15.22 4.12 -3.08
N VAL A 115 16.32 3.51 -3.51
CA VAL A 115 16.30 2.27 -4.27
C VAL A 115 15.92 1.17 -3.28
N GLN A 116 14.79 0.51 -3.53
CA GLN A 116 14.28 -0.56 -2.67
C GLN A 116 14.64 -1.94 -3.19
N ALA A 117 14.73 -2.08 -4.52
CA ALA A 117 15.14 -3.33 -5.12
C ALA A 117 15.84 -3.12 -6.45
N ILE A 118 16.89 -3.91 -6.67
CA ILE A 118 17.52 -4.11 -7.99
C ILE A 118 17.37 -5.59 -8.33
N THR A 119 16.62 -5.88 -9.37
CA THR A 119 16.37 -7.23 -9.86
C THR A 119 16.99 -7.39 -11.24
N PHE A 120 17.77 -8.44 -11.46
CA PHE A 120 18.44 -8.69 -12.73
C PHE A 120 18.50 -10.18 -13.05
N ILE A 121 18.77 -10.49 -14.31
CA ILE A 121 18.96 -11.87 -14.78
C ILE A 121 20.46 -12.18 -14.82
N ALA A 122 20.91 -13.12 -13.99
CA ALA A 122 22.27 -13.65 -14.01
C ALA A 122 22.23 -15.18 -14.12
N ASN A 123 23.01 -15.75 -15.05
CA ASN A 123 23.05 -17.20 -15.31
C ASN A 123 21.66 -17.83 -15.52
N ASP A 124 20.78 -17.15 -16.25
CA ASP A 124 19.39 -17.55 -16.51
C ASP A 124 18.49 -17.67 -15.27
N GLN A 125 18.93 -17.11 -14.13
CA GLN A 125 18.15 -16.99 -12.91
C GLN A 125 17.89 -15.53 -12.56
N ILE A 126 16.69 -15.25 -12.05
CA ILE A 126 16.32 -13.93 -11.56
C ILE A 126 16.83 -13.79 -10.14
N GLN A 127 17.64 -12.75 -9.90
CA GLN A 127 18.15 -12.38 -8.59
C GLN A 127 17.62 -11.00 -8.22
N THR A 128 17.21 -10.84 -6.96
CA THR A 128 16.74 -9.56 -6.40
C THR A 128 17.63 -9.19 -5.22
N ILE A 129 18.18 -7.98 -5.27
CA ILE A 129 18.94 -7.36 -4.18
C ILE A 129 18.02 -6.33 -3.52
N LEU A 130 17.76 -6.47 -2.22
CA LEU A 130 16.92 -5.60 -1.40
C LEU A 130 17.76 -4.62 -0.55
N GLU A 131 18.87 -4.13 -1.09
CA GLU A 131 19.74 -3.20 -0.37
C GLU A 131 19.21 -1.76 -0.50
N LYS A 132 18.67 -1.24 0.61
CA LYS A 132 18.10 0.11 0.69
C LYS A 132 19.21 1.14 0.64
N GLN A 133 19.22 1.93 -0.43
CA GLN A 133 20.19 3.01 -0.62
C GLN A 133 19.54 4.28 -1.16
N PRO A 134 19.98 5.48 -0.72
CA PRO A 134 19.53 6.74 -1.30
C PRO A 134 19.82 6.83 -2.79
N LEU A 135 18.91 7.44 -3.55
CA LEU A 135 19.06 7.68 -5.00
C LEU A 135 20.41 8.32 -5.35
N ASP A 136 20.87 9.28 -4.54
CA ASP A 136 22.11 10.02 -4.79
C ASP A 136 23.39 9.20 -4.61
N ASN A 137 23.32 8.08 -3.88
CA ASN A 137 24.46 7.21 -3.59
C ASN A 137 24.58 6.04 -4.59
N CYS A 138 23.51 5.72 -5.32
CA CYS A 138 23.46 4.56 -6.21
C CYS A 138 24.06 4.90 -7.58
N GLN A 139 25.23 4.33 -7.90
CA GLN A 139 25.88 4.51 -9.21
C GLN A 139 25.33 3.60 -10.31
N ASP A 140 24.62 2.53 -9.93
CA ASP A 140 24.10 1.52 -10.86
C ASP A 140 22.78 1.91 -11.54
N ILE A 141 22.40 3.19 -11.55
CA ILE A 141 21.15 3.66 -12.14
C ILE A 141 21.29 5.03 -12.81
N PRO A 142 20.47 5.33 -13.84
CA PRO A 142 20.49 6.63 -14.49
C PRO A 142 19.67 7.67 -13.69
N VAL A 143 20.34 8.33 -12.75
CA VAL A 143 19.73 9.35 -11.85
C VAL A 143 18.98 10.45 -12.62
N ASN A 144 19.50 10.93 -13.76
CA ASN A 144 18.84 11.98 -14.55
C ASN A 144 17.47 11.55 -15.10
N ILE A 145 17.35 10.30 -15.58
CA ILE A 145 16.08 9.76 -16.08
C ILE A 145 15.09 9.65 -14.91
N ILE A 146 15.55 9.14 -13.77
CA ILE A 146 14.74 8.99 -12.56
C ILE A 146 14.24 10.36 -12.06
N HIS A 147 15.10 11.37 -12.03
CA HIS A 147 14.72 12.74 -11.68
C HIS A 147 13.70 13.34 -12.65
N TYR A 148 13.86 13.09 -13.95
CA TYR A 148 12.88 13.53 -14.94
C TYR A 148 11.51 12.92 -14.66
N VAL A 149 11.42 11.60 -14.47
CA VAL A 149 10.17 10.89 -14.18
C VAL A 149 9.57 11.33 -12.85
N LYS A 150 10.41 11.50 -11.82
CA LYS A 150 10.00 12.00 -10.49
C LYS A 150 9.31 13.36 -10.59
N ASN A 151 9.89 14.29 -11.35
CA ASN A 151 9.42 15.68 -11.41
C ASN A 151 8.26 15.88 -12.39
N THR A 152 8.25 15.14 -13.50
CA THR A 152 7.23 15.29 -14.56
C THR A 152 6.08 14.31 -14.45
N LYS A 153 6.27 13.19 -13.74
CA LYS A 153 5.36 12.03 -13.72
C LYS A 153 5.07 11.48 -15.13
N GLN A 154 6.00 11.66 -16.07
CA GLN A 154 5.89 11.13 -17.43
C GLN A 154 6.81 9.94 -17.63
N THR A 155 6.32 8.93 -18.32
CA THR A 155 7.12 7.76 -18.71
C THR A 155 8.17 8.17 -19.74
N VAL A 156 9.42 7.74 -19.53
CA VAL A 156 10.53 7.91 -20.45
C VAL A 156 10.82 6.59 -21.13
N PHE A 157 10.87 6.61 -22.46
CA PHE A 157 11.24 5.48 -23.29
C PHE A 157 12.43 5.89 -24.16
N ILE A 158 13.48 5.06 -24.16
CA ILE A 158 14.71 5.29 -24.93
C ILE A 158 15.09 3.99 -25.61
N ASP A 159 15.19 4.02 -26.93
CA ASP A 159 15.76 2.94 -27.73
C ASP A 159 17.05 3.41 -28.39
N ASN A 160 18.05 2.53 -28.43
CA ASN A 160 19.38 2.76 -28.98
C ASN A 160 20.05 4.05 -28.48
N CYS A 161 19.86 4.38 -27.20
CA CYS A 161 20.34 5.62 -26.57
C CYS A 161 19.88 6.91 -27.30
N LYS A 162 18.79 6.87 -28.07
CA LYS A 162 18.22 8.04 -28.75
C LYS A 162 16.99 8.53 -28.00
N THR A 163 16.96 9.82 -27.70
CA THR A 163 15.82 10.48 -27.06
C THR A 163 15.79 11.94 -27.45
N ASP A 164 14.57 12.49 -27.60
CA ASP A 164 14.35 13.91 -27.87
C ASP A 164 14.36 14.74 -26.57
N ILE A 165 14.45 14.08 -25.41
CA ILE A 165 14.43 14.73 -24.11
C ILE A 165 15.85 15.22 -23.78
N LEU A 166 16.02 16.53 -23.69
CA LEU A 166 17.31 17.16 -23.38
C LEU A 166 17.74 16.87 -21.93
N GLY A 167 19.00 16.48 -21.74
CA GLY A 167 19.63 16.34 -20.41
C GLY A 167 19.39 15.01 -19.67
N VAL A 168 18.56 14.10 -20.21
CA VAL A 168 18.31 12.80 -19.55
C VAL A 168 19.43 11.78 -19.77
N ILE A 169 20.22 11.92 -20.85
CA ILE A 169 21.41 11.10 -21.09
C ILE A 169 22.52 11.57 -20.16
N GLY A 170 22.73 10.83 -19.06
CA GLY A 170 23.79 11.07 -18.07
C GLY A 170 24.96 10.09 -18.20
N LYS A 171 25.88 10.17 -17.23
CA LYS A 171 27.09 9.32 -17.13
C LYS A 171 26.78 7.83 -17.26
N TYR A 172 25.79 7.34 -16.51
CA TYR A 172 25.38 5.94 -16.55
C TYR A 172 25.04 5.44 -17.96
N MET A 173 24.25 6.21 -18.72
CA MET A 173 23.83 5.85 -20.08
C MET A 173 25.03 5.83 -21.05
N MET A 174 26.04 6.67 -20.84
CA MET A 174 27.24 6.70 -21.67
C MET A 174 28.20 5.53 -21.37
N GLU A 175 28.27 5.11 -20.12
CA GLU A 175 29.12 4.01 -19.64
C GLU A 175 28.52 2.64 -19.93
N HIS A 176 27.24 2.43 -19.59
CA HIS A 176 26.58 1.13 -19.68
C HIS A 176 25.87 0.89 -21.01
N ARG A 177 25.49 1.97 -21.73
CA ARG A 177 24.86 1.97 -23.06
C ARG A 177 23.78 0.89 -23.24
N PRO A 178 22.72 0.88 -22.40
CA PRO A 178 21.60 -0.02 -22.61
C PRO A 178 20.94 0.23 -23.98
N GLU A 179 20.52 -0.84 -24.66
CA GLU A 179 19.87 -0.78 -25.96
C GLU A 179 18.41 -0.34 -25.87
N SER A 180 17.71 -0.71 -24.80
CA SER A 180 16.36 -0.25 -24.51
C SER A 180 16.24 0.12 -23.04
N VAL A 181 15.55 1.23 -22.77
CA VAL A 181 15.25 1.72 -21.43
C VAL A 181 13.80 2.16 -21.34
N LEU A 182 13.13 1.77 -20.26
CA LEU A 182 11.82 2.26 -19.87
C LEU A 182 11.89 2.73 -18.41
N CYS A 183 11.53 3.98 -18.16
CA CYS A 183 11.36 4.48 -16.81
C CYS A 183 9.94 5.04 -16.66
N THR A 184 9.15 4.45 -15.78
CA THR A 184 7.73 4.77 -15.64
C THR A 184 7.38 5.07 -14.18
N PRO A 185 6.53 6.08 -13.93
CA PRO A 185 6.02 6.32 -12.58
C PRO A 185 4.98 5.26 -12.22
N ILE A 186 4.95 4.89 -10.93
CA ILE A 186 3.89 4.10 -10.32
C ILE A 186 2.98 5.10 -9.60
N ILE A 187 1.74 5.24 -10.07
CA ILE A 187 0.81 6.28 -9.61
C ILE A 187 -0.46 5.63 -9.07
N ASN A 188 -0.89 6.06 -7.88
CA ASN A 188 -2.23 5.79 -7.37
C ASN A 188 -2.96 7.11 -7.11
N GLN A 189 -4.17 7.26 -7.65
CA GLN A 189 -5.01 8.47 -7.46
C GLN A 189 -4.26 9.81 -7.66
N GLY A 190 -3.33 9.87 -8.62
CA GLY A 190 -2.52 11.08 -8.93
C GLY A 190 -1.27 11.27 -8.04
N HIS A 191 -1.11 10.47 -6.99
CA HIS A 191 0.06 10.44 -6.12
C HIS A 191 1.12 9.50 -6.69
N LEU A 192 2.38 9.96 -6.69
CA LEU A 192 3.51 9.17 -7.16
C LEU A 192 3.95 8.25 -6.02
N VAL A 193 3.57 6.97 -6.11
CA VAL A 193 3.87 5.93 -5.11
C VAL A 193 5.29 5.39 -5.29
N GLY A 194 5.79 5.34 -6.52
CA GLY A 194 7.11 4.81 -6.82
C GLY A 194 7.57 5.10 -8.24
N ILE A 195 8.79 4.70 -8.57
CA ILE A 195 9.36 4.78 -9.92
C ILE A 195 9.92 3.40 -10.27
N LEU A 196 9.54 2.91 -11.44
CA LEU A 196 10.07 1.68 -12.01
C LEU A 196 11.01 2.01 -13.16
N TYR A 197 12.24 1.53 -13.06
CA TYR A 197 13.25 1.63 -14.12
C TYR A 197 13.55 0.24 -14.66
N LEU A 198 13.50 0.07 -15.98
CA LEU A 198 13.78 -1.17 -16.68
C LEU A 198 14.81 -0.90 -17.78
N GLU A 199 15.76 -1.82 -17.95
CA GLU A 199 16.71 -1.77 -19.06
C GLU A 199 16.97 -3.14 -19.67
N ASN A 200 17.32 -3.13 -20.95
CA ASN A 200 17.85 -4.28 -21.67
C ASN A 200 19.09 -3.84 -22.46
N HIS A 201 20.20 -4.52 -22.21
CA HIS A 201 21.50 -4.30 -22.87
C HIS A 201 21.76 -5.17 -24.11
N LEU A 202 20.88 -6.13 -24.45
CA LEU A 202 21.07 -7.10 -25.56
C LEU A 202 20.17 -6.85 -26.76
N ALA A 203 19.08 -6.12 -26.60
CA ALA A 203 18.10 -5.92 -27.65
C ALA A 203 17.41 -4.56 -27.53
N SER A 204 17.38 -3.84 -28.66
CA SER A 204 16.56 -2.65 -28.86
C SER A 204 15.09 -2.98 -29.17
N GLY A 205 14.18 -2.05 -28.88
CA GLY A 205 12.75 -2.19 -29.18
C GLY A 205 12.01 -3.25 -28.36
N VAL A 206 12.54 -3.67 -27.20
CA VAL A 206 11.92 -4.75 -26.40
C VAL A 206 10.63 -4.34 -25.70
N PHE A 207 10.42 -3.06 -25.44
CA PHE A 207 9.21 -2.56 -24.80
C PHE A 207 8.13 -2.21 -25.85
N THR A 208 7.54 -3.24 -26.44
CA THR A 208 6.43 -3.10 -27.40
C THR A 208 5.15 -2.56 -26.75
N SER A 209 4.19 -2.07 -27.54
CA SER A 209 2.89 -1.58 -27.04
C SER A 209 2.15 -2.60 -26.17
N ASP A 210 2.21 -3.88 -26.54
CA ASP A 210 1.54 -4.95 -25.80
C ASP A 210 2.20 -5.17 -24.44
N ARG A 211 3.54 -5.16 -24.40
CA ARG A 211 4.31 -5.27 -23.15
C ARG A 211 4.12 -4.05 -22.26
N LEU A 212 4.06 -2.85 -22.83
CA LEU A 212 3.76 -1.62 -22.09
C LEU A 212 2.39 -1.67 -21.44
N SER A 213 1.38 -2.23 -22.13
CA SER A 213 0.04 -2.41 -21.57
C SER A 213 0.06 -3.33 -20.35
N VAL A 214 0.83 -4.42 -20.42
CA VAL A 214 1.05 -5.35 -19.30
C VAL A 214 1.80 -4.67 -18.15
N ILE A 215 2.90 -3.98 -18.43
CA ILE A 215 3.70 -3.26 -17.43
C ILE A 215 2.84 -2.21 -16.72
N ASN A 216 2.02 -1.46 -17.46
CA ASN A 216 1.15 -0.43 -16.89
C ASN A 216 0.04 -1.03 -16.01
N PHE A 217 -0.53 -2.17 -16.42
CA PHE A 217 -1.46 -2.93 -15.59
C PHE A 217 -0.82 -3.39 -14.28
N LEU A 218 0.38 -3.98 -14.36
CA LEU A 218 1.15 -4.40 -13.20
C LEU A 218 1.52 -3.21 -12.30
N CYS A 219 1.90 -2.06 -12.87
CA CYS A 219 2.21 -0.84 -12.12
C CYS A 219 0.98 -0.31 -11.38
N THR A 220 -0.21 -0.35 -12.00
CA THR A 220 -1.45 0.05 -11.32
C THR A 220 -1.74 -0.84 -10.11
N GLN A 221 -1.60 -2.17 -10.28
CA GLN A 221 -1.77 -3.11 -9.17
C GLN A 221 -0.70 -2.95 -8.09
N ALA A 222 0.55 -2.73 -8.51
CA ALA A 222 1.66 -2.44 -7.62
C ALA A 222 1.42 -1.20 -6.78
N ALA A 223 0.89 -0.13 -7.38
CA ALA A 223 0.63 1.13 -6.69
C ALA A 223 -0.30 0.91 -5.49
N ILE A 224 -1.38 0.15 -5.70
CA ILE A 224 -2.36 -0.20 -4.67
C ILE A 224 -1.72 -1.09 -3.59
N SER A 225 -1.02 -2.16 -3.98
CA SER A 225 -0.38 -3.06 -3.02
C SER A 225 0.71 -2.40 -2.20
N LEU A 226 1.54 -1.55 -2.82
CA LEU A 226 2.63 -0.85 -2.15
C LEU A 226 2.09 0.13 -1.11
N GLU A 227 1.05 0.90 -1.45
CA GLU A 227 0.41 1.82 -0.51
C GLU A 227 -0.21 1.06 0.67
N ASN A 228 -0.90 -0.05 0.40
CA ASN A 228 -1.47 -0.90 1.46
C ASN A 228 -0.39 -1.49 2.37
N ALA A 229 0.70 -2.02 1.81
CA ALA A 229 1.81 -2.59 2.58
C ALA A 229 2.55 -1.52 3.39
N GLN A 230 2.73 -0.31 2.85
CA GLN A 230 3.31 0.82 3.57
C GLN A 230 2.42 1.28 4.73
N LEU A 231 1.11 1.40 4.50
CA LEU A 231 0.16 1.76 5.54
C LEU A 231 0.13 0.71 6.66
N TYR A 232 0.13 -0.57 6.31
CA TYR A 232 0.16 -1.67 7.27
C TYR A 232 1.44 -1.68 8.10
N ASN A 233 2.61 -1.52 7.45
CA ASN A 233 3.89 -1.42 8.16
C ASN A 233 3.91 -0.23 9.13
N HIS A 234 3.41 0.94 8.71
CA HIS A 234 3.36 2.12 9.58
C HIS A 234 2.45 1.90 10.79
N LEU A 235 1.30 1.23 10.59
CA LEU A 235 0.40 0.86 11.67
C LEU A 235 1.08 -0.11 12.66
N GLN A 236 1.77 -1.12 12.15
CA GLN A 236 2.49 -2.11 12.96
C GLN A 236 3.66 -1.49 13.74
N GLU A 237 4.42 -0.58 13.13
CA GLU A 237 5.48 0.18 13.81
C GLU A 237 4.92 1.03 14.95
N ARG A 238 3.79 1.71 14.70
CA ARG A 238 3.13 2.53 15.71
C ARG A 238 2.55 1.69 16.85
N GLU A 239 1.95 0.54 16.55
CA GLU A 239 1.48 -0.41 17.55
C GLU A 239 2.64 -0.91 18.42
N LYS A 240 3.75 -1.33 17.79
CA LYS A 240 4.95 -1.79 18.50
C LYS A 240 5.57 -0.69 19.38
N PHE A 241 5.60 0.55 18.88
CA PHE A 241 6.07 1.70 19.65
C PHE A 241 5.20 1.94 20.90
N LEU A 242 3.87 1.93 20.73
CA LEU A 242 2.93 2.10 21.84
C LEU A 242 3.03 0.95 22.84
N SER A 243 3.13 -0.30 22.37
CA SER A 243 3.36 -1.48 23.22
C SER A 243 4.67 -1.37 24.00
N SER A 244 5.75 -0.89 23.36
CA SER A 244 7.04 -0.69 24.04
C SER A 244 6.96 0.36 25.15
N ILE A 245 6.17 1.43 24.95
CA ILE A 245 5.89 2.41 25.99
C ILE A 245 5.06 1.78 27.11
N TYR A 246 3.96 1.12 26.75
CA TYR A 246 3.06 0.49 27.72
C TYR A 246 3.77 -0.56 28.60
N GLU A 247 4.69 -1.34 28.04
CA GLU A 247 5.46 -2.36 28.77
C GLU A 247 6.69 -1.80 29.49
N GLY A 248 7.34 -0.77 28.93
CA GLY A 248 8.59 -0.23 29.45
C GLY A 248 8.43 0.87 30.50
N VAL A 249 7.23 1.46 30.63
CA VAL A 249 6.94 2.46 31.66
C VAL A 249 6.82 1.76 33.01
N GLY A 250 7.59 2.21 34.00
CA GLY A 250 7.56 1.69 35.38
C GLY A 250 6.28 2.03 36.15
N CYS A 251 5.30 2.69 35.52
CA CYS A 251 3.98 2.91 36.10
C CYS A 251 3.16 1.63 36.00
N LEU A 252 2.37 1.37 37.03
CA LEU A 252 1.40 0.28 37.07
C LEU A 252 0.23 0.68 36.17
N VAL A 253 0.17 0.11 34.97
CA VAL A 253 -0.93 0.37 34.02
C VAL A 253 -1.82 -0.86 33.86
N PHE A 254 -3.13 -0.67 33.92
CA PHE A 254 -4.13 -1.67 33.55
C PHE A 254 -5.23 -1.04 32.67
N VAL A 255 -5.94 -1.88 31.92
CA VAL A 255 -7.05 -1.49 31.03
C VAL A 255 -8.28 -2.31 31.39
N VAL A 256 -9.44 -1.66 31.42
CA VAL A 256 -10.72 -2.28 31.77
C VAL A 256 -11.69 -2.01 30.63
N ASP A 257 -12.34 -3.01 30.05
CA ASP A 257 -13.36 -2.83 29.02
C ASP A 257 -14.77 -2.90 29.63
N VAL A 258 -15.73 -2.15 29.08
CA VAL A 258 -17.15 -2.29 29.43
C VAL A 258 -17.81 -3.20 28.42
N ARG A 259 -18.32 -4.34 28.87
CA ARG A 259 -19.06 -5.26 28.01
C ARG A 259 -20.50 -4.75 27.79
N ASP A 260 -21.17 -5.29 26.78
CA ASP A 260 -22.56 -4.96 26.41
C ASP A 260 -23.58 -5.07 27.57
N ASN A 261 -23.26 -5.87 28.59
CA ASN A 261 -24.09 -6.06 29.79
C ASN A 261 -23.75 -5.06 30.93
N GLY A 262 -22.89 -4.07 30.67
CA GLY A 262 -22.41 -3.11 31.64
C GLY A 262 -21.36 -3.64 32.63
N ARG A 263 -20.83 -4.85 32.42
CA ARG A 263 -19.75 -5.41 33.26
C ARG A 263 -18.40 -4.85 32.84
N PHE A 264 -17.59 -4.50 33.84
CA PHE A 264 -16.18 -4.16 33.68
C PHE A 264 -15.32 -5.42 33.67
N GLU A 265 -14.49 -5.61 32.65
CA GLU A 265 -13.53 -6.72 32.59
C GLU A 265 -12.11 -6.19 32.35
N TYR A 266 -11.12 -6.71 33.06
CA TYR A 266 -9.73 -6.37 32.78
C TYR A 266 -9.32 -6.92 31.41
N THR A 267 -8.86 -6.06 30.52
CA THR A 267 -8.40 -6.41 29.16
C THR A 267 -6.94 -6.07 28.91
N GLY A 268 -6.32 -5.30 29.80
CA GLY A 268 -4.90 -5.01 29.77
C GLY A 268 -4.29 -5.04 31.16
N TRP A 269 -3.12 -5.65 31.27
CA TRP A 269 -2.34 -5.69 32.51
C TRP A 269 -0.86 -5.56 32.14
N SER A 270 -0.23 -4.43 32.49
CA SER A 270 1.15 -4.13 32.09
C SER A 270 2.15 -5.04 32.81
N LYS A 271 3.35 -5.19 32.24
CA LYS A 271 4.43 -5.97 32.88
C LYS A 271 4.83 -5.37 34.23
N SER A 272 4.80 -4.05 34.34
CA SER A 272 5.00 -3.33 35.60
C SER A 272 3.96 -3.71 36.65
N CYS A 273 2.69 -3.89 36.28
CA CYS A 273 1.66 -4.42 37.19
C CYS A 273 1.97 -5.84 37.67
N GLU A 274 2.39 -6.75 36.78
CA GLU A 274 2.77 -8.10 37.20
C GLU A 274 3.90 -8.09 38.22
N LEU A 275 4.93 -7.27 38.00
CA LEU A 275 6.09 -7.19 38.88
C LEU A 275 5.78 -6.45 40.19
N GLY A 276 4.97 -5.39 40.14
CA GLY A 276 4.68 -4.55 41.30
C GLY A 276 3.61 -5.14 42.23
N VAL A 277 2.59 -5.79 41.66
CA VAL A 277 1.47 -6.40 42.41
C VAL A 277 1.71 -7.89 42.68
N GLY A 278 2.47 -8.56 41.81
CA GLY A 278 2.76 -9.99 41.94
C GLY A 278 1.70 -10.92 41.38
N ILE A 279 0.77 -10.41 40.55
CA ILE A 279 -0.28 -11.20 39.88
C ILE A 279 -0.03 -11.19 38.37
N LEU A 280 -0.02 -12.38 37.75
CA LEU A 280 0.18 -12.50 36.30
C LEU A 280 -1.04 -12.02 35.52
N ALA A 281 -0.82 -11.47 34.32
CA ALA A 281 -1.89 -11.02 33.44
C ALA A 281 -2.89 -12.14 33.14
N SER A 282 -2.43 -13.39 32.96
CA SER A 282 -3.31 -14.55 32.74
C SER A 282 -4.30 -14.82 33.88
N GLU A 283 -4.01 -14.33 35.08
CA GLU A 283 -4.87 -14.46 36.25
C GLU A 283 -5.85 -13.29 36.41
N VAL A 284 -5.65 -12.19 35.67
CA VAL A 284 -6.45 -10.96 35.77
C VAL A 284 -7.36 -10.79 34.56
N LEU A 285 -6.86 -11.08 33.36
CA LEU A 285 -7.56 -10.82 32.11
C LEU A 285 -8.90 -11.59 32.04
N GLY A 286 -9.95 -10.86 31.64
CA GLY A 286 -11.33 -11.36 31.55
C GLY A 286 -12.10 -11.41 32.87
N LYS A 287 -11.46 -11.07 34.00
CA LYS A 287 -12.15 -10.98 35.31
C LYS A 287 -12.70 -9.59 35.56
N THR A 288 -13.76 -9.53 36.35
CA THR A 288 -14.28 -8.30 36.95
C THR A 288 -13.49 -7.90 38.20
N PRO A 289 -13.58 -6.63 38.64
CA PRO A 289 -13.03 -6.21 39.93
C PRO A 289 -13.51 -7.07 41.10
N GLN A 290 -14.79 -7.46 41.12
CA GLN A 290 -15.37 -8.33 42.16
C GLN A 290 -14.81 -9.75 42.12
N GLU A 291 -14.61 -10.32 40.93
CA GLU A 291 -14.00 -11.66 40.80
C GLU A 291 -12.52 -11.66 41.18
N LEU A 292 -11.83 -10.52 41.06
CA LEU A 292 -10.41 -10.39 41.38
C LEU A 292 -10.16 -10.04 42.85
N HIS A 293 -10.92 -9.10 43.42
CA HIS A 293 -10.69 -8.54 44.76
C HIS A 293 -11.80 -8.84 45.78
N GLY A 294 -12.80 -9.64 45.41
CA GLY A 294 -13.91 -9.99 46.30
C GLY A 294 -14.72 -8.76 46.73
N ASP A 295 -14.92 -8.60 48.03
CA ASP A 295 -15.71 -7.50 48.63
C ASP A 295 -15.09 -6.11 48.34
N GLU A 296 -13.75 -6.01 48.29
CA GLU A 296 -13.05 -4.78 47.92
C GLU A 296 -13.36 -4.39 46.46
N GLY A 297 -13.56 -5.40 45.59
CA GLY A 297 -13.90 -5.22 44.18
C GLY A 297 -15.23 -4.49 43.93
N ALA A 298 -16.18 -4.57 44.87
CA ALA A 298 -17.44 -3.83 44.76
C ALA A 298 -17.23 -2.31 44.87
N VAL A 299 -16.25 -1.87 45.68
CA VAL A 299 -15.88 -0.46 45.83
C VAL A 299 -15.16 0.02 44.56
N ILE A 300 -14.23 -0.78 44.04
CA ILE A 300 -13.53 -0.51 42.78
C ILE A 300 -14.54 -0.31 41.63
N TYR A 301 -15.53 -1.21 41.54
CA TYR A 301 -16.58 -1.13 40.53
C TYR A 301 -17.36 0.21 40.59
N GLN A 302 -17.64 0.72 41.78
CA GLN A 302 -18.31 2.03 41.92
C GLN A 302 -17.43 3.19 41.45
N ASN A 303 -16.12 3.11 41.66
CA ASN A 303 -15.19 4.11 41.14
C ASN A 303 -15.12 4.08 39.60
N TYR A 304 -15.21 2.90 38.98
CA TYR A 304 -15.25 2.75 37.53
C TYR A 304 -16.52 3.37 36.95
N LEU A 305 -17.68 3.08 37.55
CA LEU A 305 -18.95 3.72 37.20
C LEU A 305 -18.88 5.24 37.33
N ARG A 306 -18.30 5.74 38.43
CA ARG A 306 -18.14 7.18 38.67
C ARG A 306 -17.29 7.85 37.59
N CYS A 307 -16.18 7.23 37.17
CA CYS A 307 -15.34 7.73 36.09
C CYS A 307 -16.12 7.80 34.77
N LEU A 308 -16.84 6.73 34.42
CA LEU A 308 -17.64 6.66 33.20
C LEU A 308 -18.77 7.71 33.16
N GLN A 309 -19.47 7.90 34.28
CA GLN A 309 -20.55 8.90 34.41
C GLN A 309 -20.04 10.33 34.28
N LEU A 310 -18.86 10.63 34.84
CA LEU A 310 -18.27 11.97 34.79
C LEU A 310 -17.60 12.25 33.45
N GLY A 311 -17.11 11.23 32.74
CA GLY A 311 -16.43 11.38 31.45
C GLY A 311 -15.10 12.17 31.51
N VAL A 312 -14.52 12.28 32.72
CA VAL A 312 -13.23 12.95 33.01
C VAL A 312 -12.41 12.09 33.98
N PRO A 313 -11.08 12.29 34.06
CA PRO A 313 -10.24 11.54 35.00
C PRO A 313 -10.68 11.68 36.46
N VAL A 314 -10.63 10.57 37.21
CA VAL A 314 -10.94 10.50 38.64
C VAL A 314 -9.76 9.87 39.38
N THR A 315 -9.22 10.59 40.35
CA THR A 315 -8.16 10.09 41.25
C THR A 315 -8.73 9.81 42.64
N TYR A 316 -8.39 8.68 43.22
CA TYR A 316 -8.82 8.27 44.57
C TYR A 316 -7.79 7.35 45.22
N GLU A 317 -7.80 7.27 46.54
CA GLU A 317 -7.00 6.30 47.29
C GLU A 317 -7.81 5.01 47.49
N GLU A 318 -7.16 3.86 47.34
CA GLU A 318 -7.75 2.56 47.66
C GLU A 318 -6.78 1.69 48.46
N CYS A 319 -7.35 0.90 49.37
CA CYS A 319 -6.64 -0.09 50.15
C CYS A 319 -7.02 -1.46 49.60
N LEU A 320 -6.06 -2.16 49.02
CA LEU A 320 -6.25 -3.47 48.41
C LEU A 320 -5.41 -4.53 49.11
N THR A 321 -5.96 -5.73 49.20
CA THR A 321 -5.26 -6.88 49.75
C THR A 321 -4.60 -7.68 48.62
N PHE A 322 -3.26 -7.69 48.61
CA PHE A 322 -2.45 -8.50 47.69
C PHE A 322 -1.54 -9.43 48.51
N ASN A 323 -1.49 -10.72 48.17
CA ASN A 323 -0.70 -11.73 48.91
C ASN A 323 -0.92 -11.67 50.44
N ASP A 324 -2.18 -11.57 50.88
CA ASP A 324 -2.60 -11.41 52.28
C ASP A 324 -2.07 -10.15 53.00
N GLN A 325 -1.55 -9.18 52.26
CA GLN A 325 -1.07 -7.90 52.79
C GLN A 325 -1.90 -6.72 52.27
N LYS A 326 -2.27 -5.82 53.18
CA LYS A 326 -2.95 -4.57 52.82
C LYS A 326 -1.95 -3.55 52.31
N THR A 327 -2.24 -2.99 51.15
CA THR A 327 -1.42 -2.00 50.47
C THR A 327 -2.30 -0.82 50.05
N TRP A 328 -1.76 0.39 50.17
CA TRP A 328 -2.46 1.61 49.79
C TRP A 328 -1.96 2.09 48.43
N TRP A 329 -2.88 2.44 47.56
CA TRP A 329 -2.64 2.85 46.19
C TRP A 329 -3.35 4.16 45.92
N LEU A 330 -2.69 5.04 45.14
CA LEU A 330 -3.34 6.21 44.58
C LEU A 330 -3.72 5.88 43.15
N THR A 331 -5.02 5.72 42.89
CA THR A 331 -5.50 5.27 41.60
C THR A 331 -6.12 6.42 40.83
N THR A 332 -5.57 6.69 39.63
CA THR A 332 -6.18 7.59 38.65
C THR A 332 -6.81 6.77 37.54
N LEU A 333 -8.12 6.88 37.37
CA LEU A 333 -8.85 6.34 36.23
C LEU A 333 -9.06 7.45 35.20
N SER A 334 -8.83 7.17 33.94
CA SER A 334 -9.22 8.08 32.86
C SER A 334 -10.20 7.37 31.90
N PRO A 335 -11.09 8.08 31.20
CA PRO A 335 -11.89 7.48 30.14
C PRO A 335 -11.21 7.64 28.78
N LEU A 336 -11.05 6.55 28.00
CA LEU A 336 -10.68 6.67 26.58
C LEU A 336 -11.92 7.08 25.79
N LYS A 337 -11.70 7.97 24.82
CA LYS A 337 -12.74 8.47 23.92
C LYS A 337 -12.34 8.11 22.49
N ASP A 338 -13.33 7.86 21.65
CA ASP A 338 -13.14 7.69 20.22
C ASP A 338 -12.74 9.02 19.52
N GLU A 339 -12.50 8.94 18.22
CA GLU A 339 -12.15 10.10 17.38
C GLU A 339 -13.22 11.20 17.37
N MET A 340 -14.47 10.90 17.77
CA MET A 340 -15.57 11.85 17.89
C MET A 340 -15.72 12.44 19.30
N GLY A 341 -14.81 12.10 20.22
CA GLY A 341 -14.85 12.54 21.62
C GLY A 341 -15.99 11.89 22.42
N LYS A 342 -16.62 10.83 21.89
CA LYS A 342 -17.59 10.00 22.61
C LYS A 342 -16.89 8.79 23.23
N LEU A 343 -17.48 8.24 24.27
CA LEU A 343 -17.08 6.92 24.77
C LEU A 343 -17.34 5.92 23.62
N SER A 344 -16.32 5.15 23.24
CA SER A 344 -16.32 4.39 21.98
C SER A 344 -17.30 3.21 22.05
N PRO A 345 -18.39 3.19 21.26
CA PRO A 345 -19.46 2.20 21.41
C PRO A 345 -19.11 0.78 20.92
N ASN A 346 -17.91 0.55 20.38
CA ASN A 346 -17.46 -0.76 19.89
C ASN A 346 -16.15 -1.23 20.55
N ARG A 347 -15.63 -0.46 21.51
CA ARG A 347 -14.43 -0.73 22.34
C ARG A 347 -14.51 0.18 23.56
N ASP A 348 -15.30 -0.17 24.55
CA ASP A 348 -15.43 0.62 25.78
C ASP A 348 -14.18 0.43 26.68
N GLU A 349 -12.99 0.70 26.15
CA GLU A 349 -11.70 0.66 26.85
C GLU A 349 -11.63 1.83 27.86
N LEU A 350 -11.73 1.55 29.16
CA LEU A 350 -11.37 2.47 30.25
C LEU A 350 -9.85 2.43 30.55
N LEU A 351 -9.31 3.62 30.80
CA LEU A 351 -7.91 4.05 30.67
C LEU A 351 -7.14 3.95 32.00
N ILE A 352 -5.92 3.39 31.90
CA ILE A 352 -4.62 3.66 32.55
C ILE A 352 -4.65 4.19 33.99
N LEU A 353 -4.25 3.32 34.93
CA LEU A 353 -3.66 3.65 36.22
C LEU A 353 -2.27 4.30 36.03
N ALA A 354 -2.00 5.39 36.74
CA ALA A 354 -0.66 5.97 36.85
C ALA A 354 -0.41 6.44 38.31
N ILE A 355 0.42 5.64 39.00
CA ILE A 355 1.09 5.81 40.31
C ILE A 355 0.18 5.99 41.53
#